data_AF-A0A972RYH8-F1
#
_entry.id   AF-A0A972RYH8-F1
#
_cell.length_a   1.000
_cell.length_b   1.000
_cell.length_c   1.000
_cell.angle_alpha   90.00
_cell.angle_beta   90.00
_cell.angle_gamma   90.00
#
_symmetry.space_group_name_H-M   'P 1'
#
loop_
_entity.id
_entity.type
_entity.pdbx_description
1 polymer ?
#
loop_
_entity_poly.entity_id
_entity_poly.type
_entity_poly.pdbx_seq_one_letter_code
_entity_poly.pdbx_strand_id
1 'polypeptide(L)'
;VTALILSIAFIVYSNNLIAHYFLPADFVEDMQKNHLTGKIVYTSIFLLGISTSIKVTQNWYENEKQKNIIKNEKLNSELSFLKSQVNPHFLFNTLNNIYSLANRKSEYTADAIMKLSHLMRYMLYDAKKNKVDLQNEINYLADYIELQKLRMPDKSKVIFNIEGNSENMQIEPMLLIPFVENAFKHGDIFSDNAKIDILLKIKNNELYFMVENNIDMKAVTEKDDVNGIGLDNLRKRLELLYPEKHKFIIKIEDDLFISSLKIKFK
;
A
#
# COMPACT_ATOMS: atom_id res chain seq x y z
N VAL A 1 -38.82 10.08 -13.29
CA VAL A 1 -40.14 10.68 -13.61
C VAL A 1 -41.07 10.67 -12.40
N THR A 2 -41.32 9.53 -11.76
CA THR A 2 -42.17 9.41 -10.56
C THR A 2 -41.68 10.22 -9.35
N ALA A 3 -40.37 10.20 -9.06
CA ALA A 3 -39.78 10.99 -7.98
C ALA A 3 -39.91 12.52 -8.20
N LEU A 4 -39.82 12.95 -9.46
CA LEU A 4 -40.01 14.35 -9.85
C LEU A 4 -41.48 14.79 -9.62
N ILE A 5 -42.43 13.96 -10.03
CA ILE A 5 -43.87 14.23 -9.84
C ILE A 5 -44.24 14.29 -8.35
N LEU A 6 -43.71 13.37 -7.54
CA LEU A 6 -43.93 13.36 -6.08
C LEU A 6 -43.30 14.58 -5.40
N SER A 7 -42.12 15.02 -5.84
CA SER A 7 -41.50 16.24 -5.30
C SER A 7 -42.30 17.50 -5.65
N ILE A 8 -42.85 17.59 -6.87
CA ILE A 8 -43.70 18.72 -7.28
C ILE A 8 -45.01 18.72 -6.48
N ALA A 9 -45.66 17.57 -6.32
CA ALA A 9 -46.88 17.45 -5.54
C ALA A 9 -46.66 17.82 -4.05
N PHE A 10 -45.55 17.38 -3.47
CA PHE A 10 -45.18 17.71 -2.10
C PHE A 10 -44.92 19.20 -1.91
N ILE A 11 -44.20 19.85 -2.84
CA ILE A 11 -43.92 21.29 -2.80
C ILE A 11 -45.20 22.12 -2.93
N VAL A 12 -46.12 21.73 -3.82
CA VAL A 12 -47.41 22.41 -3.99
C VAL A 12 -48.24 22.29 -2.70
N TYR A 13 -48.27 21.11 -2.10
CA TYR A 13 -49.01 20.85 -0.87
C TYR A 13 -48.41 21.60 0.33
N SER A 14 -47.09 21.54 0.53
CA SER A 14 -46.41 22.23 1.63
C SER A 14 -46.54 23.75 1.52
N ASN A 15 -46.52 24.30 0.31
CA ASN A 15 -46.67 25.74 0.10
C ASN A 15 -48.08 26.25 0.39
N ASN A 16 -49.12 25.47 0.04
CA ASN A 16 -50.49 25.79 0.44
C ASN A 16 -50.66 25.73 1.96
N LEU A 17 -50.01 24.77 2.62
CA LEU A 17 -50.03 24.65 4.07
C LEU A 17 -49.34 25.87 4.74
N ILE A 18 -48.15 26.24 4.28
CA ILE A 18 -47.40 27.39 4.81
C ILE A 18 -48.17 28.70 4.59
N ALA A 19 -48.75 28.91 3.40
CA ALA A 19 -49.54 30.09 3.12
C ALA A 19 -50.80 30.18 4.00
N HIS A 20 -51.41 29.05 4.33
CA HIS A 20 -52.59 29.00 5.20
C HIS A 20 -52.26 29.30 6.67
N TYR A 21 -51.08 28.91 7.16
CA TYR A 21 -50.72 29.03 8.58
C TYR A 21 -49.81 30.22 8.93
N PHE A 22 -49.02 30.74 7.99
CA PHE A 22 -47.97 31.74 8.29
C PHE A 22 -48.18 33.12 7.63
N LEU A 23 -49.16 33.28 6.75
CA LEU A 23 -49.45 34.57 6.12
C LEU A 23 -50.76 35.18 6.68
N PRO A 24 -50.81 36.50 6.93
CA PRO A 24 -52.03 37.19 7.30
C PRO A 24 -53.13 36.98 6.25
N ALA A 25 -54.37 36.76 6.68
CA ALA A 25 -55.51 36.47 5.81
C ALA A 25 -55.68 37.52 4.68
N ASP A 26 -55.47 38.79 5.02
CA ASP A 26 -55.60 39.96 4.15
C ASP A 26 -54.59 39.92 2.99
N PHE A 27 -53.39 39.38 3.24
CA PHE A 27 -52.34 39.21 2.22
C PHE A 27 -52.66 38.06 1.27
N VAL A 28 -53.25 36.98 1.80
CA VAL A 28 -53.72 35.83 1.00
C VAL A 28 -54.90 36.23 0.11
N GLU A 29 -55.79 37.07 0.62
CA GLU A 29 -56.98 37.57 -0.10
C GLU A 29 -56.60 38.54 -1.25
N ASP A 30 -55.62 39.43 -1.03
CA ASP A 30 -55.11 40.35 -2.06
C ASP A 30 -54.32 39.62 -3.16
N MET A 31 -53.58 38.56 -2.79
CA MET A 31 -52.94 37.64 -3.74
C MET A 31 -53.93 36.82 -4.57
N GLN A 32 -55.10 36.47 -4.00
CA GLN A 32 -56.17 35.80 -4.73
C GLN A 32 -56.89 36.75 -5.70
N LYS A 33 -57.05 38.03 -5.33
CA LYS A 33 -57.71 39.06 -6.16
C LYS A 33 -56.92 39.40 -7.42
N ASN A 34 -55.58 39.40 -7.33
CA ASN A 34 -54.68 39.59 -8.48
C ASN A 34 -54.07 38.25 -8.93
N HIS A 35 -54.88 37.43 -9.62
CA HIS A 35 -54.51 36.08 -10.10
C HIS A 35 -53.18 36.00 -10.88
N LEU A 36 -52.74 37.09 -11.52
CA LEU A 36 -51.50 37.13 -12.31
C LEU A 36 -50.25 37.32 -11.43
N THR A 37 -50.28 38.22 -10.44
CA THR A 37 -49.12 38.54 -9.59
C THR A 37 -48.77 37.38 -8.67
N GLY A 38 -49.77 36.73 -8.06
CA GLY A 38 -49.54 35.53 -7.23
C GLY A 38 -48.87 34.40 -8.02
N LYS A 39 -49.36 34.11 -9.24
CA LYS A 39 -48.76 33.08 -10.11
C LYS A 39 -47.30 33.39 -10.48
N ILE A 40 -46.96 34.66 -10.74
CA ILE A 40 -45.59 35.10 -11.03
C ILE A 40 -44.67 34.89 -9.82
N VAL A 41 -45.14 35.22 -8.61
CA VAL A 41 -44.37 35.05 -7.39
C VAL A 41 -44.11 33.57 -7.10
N TYR A 42 -45.13 32.71 -7.18
CA TYR A 42 -44.97 31.26 -6.95
C TYR A 42 -44.04 30.59 -7.96
N THR A 43 -44.19 30.90 -9.24
CA THR A 43 -43.32 30.34 -10.30
C THR A 43 -41.87 30.80 -10.12
N SER A 44 -41.64 32.05 -9.69
CA SER A 44 -40.30 32.58 -9.41
C SER A 44 -39.62 31.89 -8.23
N ILE A 45 -40.33 31.69 -7.12
CA ILE A 45 -39.81 30.97 -5.94
C ILE A 45 -39.47 29.51 -6.31
N PHE A 46 -40.32 28.87 -7.12
CA PHE A 46 -40.10 27.51 -7.57
C PHE A 46 -38.85 27.39 -8.46
N LEU A 47 -38.67 28.29 -9.43
CA LEU A 47 -37.47 28.33 -10.28
C LEU A 47 -36.19 28.59 -9.47
N LEU A 48 -36.25 29.48 -8.47
CA LEU A 48 -35.14 29.72 -7.54
C LEU A 48 -34.81 28.46 -6.73
N GLY A 49 -35.82 27.72 -6.25
CA GLY A 49 -35.63 26.46 -5.54
C GLY A 49 -34.96 25.39 -6.41
N ILE A 50 -35.38 25.25 -7.67
CA ILE A 50 -34.74 24.31 -8.61
C ILE A 50 -33.29 24.73 -8.89
N SER A 51 -33.06 26.00 -9.22
CA SER A 51 -31.73 26.52 -9.54
C SER A 51 -30.74 26.32 -8.38
N THR A 52 -31.16 26.65 -7.15
CA THR A 52 -30.34 26.43 -5.96
C THR A 52 -30.10 24.95 -5.68
N SER A 53 -31.12 24.10 -5.83
CA SER A 53 -30.98 22.64 -5.66
C SER A 53 -29.99 22.02 -6.64
N ILE A 54 -30.03 22.44 -7.92
CA ILE A 54 -29.08 22.01 -8.95
C ILE A 54 -27.67 22.44 -8.54
N LYS A 55 -27.48 23.71 -8.16
CA LYS A 55 -26.17 24.24 -7.79
C LYS A 55 -25.60 23.57 -6.53
N VAL A 56 -26.42 23.28 -5.53
CA VAL A 56 -26.02 22.53 -4.32
C VAL A 56 -25.61 21.11 -4.68
N THR A 57 -26.37 20.43 -5.54
CA THR A 57 -26.06 19.06 -5.97
C THR A 57 -24.76 19.00 -6.77
N GLN A 58 -24.56 19.95 -7.69
CA GLN A 58 -23.31 20.09 -8.45
C GLN A 58 -22.13 20.33 -7.52
N ASN A 59 -22.25 21.29 -6.60
CA ASN A 59 -21.19 21.61 -5.65
C ASN A 59 -20.90 20.41 -4.72
N TRP A 60 -21.93 19.67 -4.29
CA TRP A 60 -21.74 18.44 -3.49
C TRP A 60 -20.97 17.38 -4.28
N TYR A 61 -21.33 17.15 -5.54
CA TYR A 61 -20.63 16.21 -6.42
C TYR A 61 -19.18 16.62 -6.69
N GLU A 62 -18.93 17.90 -6.94
CA GLU A 62 -17.57 18.44 -7.09
C GLU A 62 -16.75 18.28 -5.81
N ASN A 63 -17.35 18.57 -4.64
CA ASN A 63 -16.69 18.37 -3.36
C ASN A 63 -16.37 16.90 -3.09
N GLU A 64 -17.28 15.97 -3.38
CA GLU A 64 -17.01 14.53 -3.26
C GLU A 64 -15.90 14.08 -4.22
N LYS A 65 -15.87 14.61 -5.45
CA LYS A 65 -14.78 14.35 -6.38
C LYS A 65 -13.44 14.86 -5.85
N GLN A 66 -13.41 16.09 -5.32
CA GLN A 66 -12.20 16.68 -4.74
C GLN A 66 -11.71 15.89 -3.51
N LYS A 67 -12.61 15.49 -2.61
CA LYS A 67 -12.27 14.62 -1.48
C LYS A 67 -11.65 13.31 -1.94
N ASN A 68 -12.19 12.70 -2.99
CA ASN A 68 -11.63 11.47 -3.55
C ASN A 68 -10.25 11.69 -4.19
N ILE A 69 -10.04 12.82 -4.87
CA ILE A 69 -8.71 13.17 -5.42
C ILE A 69 -7.70 13.34 -4.28
N ILE A 70 -8.01 14.17 -3.28
CA ILE A 70 -7.14 14.40 -2.12
C ILE A 70 -6.84 13.10 -1.38
N LYS A 71 -7.84 12.22 -1.22
CA LYS A 71 -7.65 10.89 -0.61
C LYS A 71 -6.67 10.03 -1.41
N ASN A 72 -6.81 10.00 -2.74
CA ASN A 72 -5.89 9.25 -3.61
C ASN A 72 -4.48 9.85 -3.59
N GLU A 73 -4.34 11.18 -3.63
CA GLU A 73 -3.05 11.87 -3.53
C GLU A 73 -2.36 11.59 -2.19
N LYS A 74 -3.12 11.59 -1.09
CA LYS A 74 -2.63 11.20 0.23
C LYS A 74 -2.13 9.76 0.23
N LEU A 75 -2.91 8.81 -0.28
CA LEU A 75 -2.51 7.40 -0.38
C LEU A 75 -1.25 7.22 -1.23
N ASN A 76 -1.16 7.92 -2.37
CA ASN A 76 0.03 7.88 -3.23
C ASN A 76 1.26 8.48 -2.54
N SER A 77 1.08 9.52 -1.74
CA SER A 77 2.16 10.14 -0.97
C SER A 77 2.64 9.23 0.16
N GLU A 78 1.71 8.60 0.89
CA GLU A 78 2.03 7.58 1.90
C GLU A 78 2.76 6.39 1.26
N LEU A 79 2.29 5.88 0.13
CA LEU A 79 2.98 4.83 -0.63
C LEU A 79 4.38 5.26 -1.06
N SER A 80 4.54 6.48 -1.56
CA SER A 80 5.85 7.01 -2.00
C SER A 80 6.82 7.17 -0.84
N PHE A 81 6.34 7.66 0.31
CA PHE A 81 7.13 7.74 1.53
C PHE A 81 7.59 6.35 1.99
N LEU A 82 6.67 5.38 2.02
CA LEU A 82 6.97 4.00 2.38
C LEU A 82 7.95 3.33 1.38
N LYS A 83 7.92 3.71 0.09
CA LYS A 83 8.91 3.28 -0.91
C LYS A 83 10.29 3.90 -0.71
N SER A 84 10.37 5.14 -0.24
CA SER A 84 11.63 5.88 -0.10
C SER A 84 12.52 5.44 1.06
N GLN A 85 12.07 4.51 1.92
CA GLN A 85 12.89 3.90 2.96
C GLN A 85 13.93 2.95 2.35
N VAL A 86 14.88 3.49 1.59
CA VAL A 86 16.16 2.82 1.32
C VAL A 86 16.85 2.66 2.67
N ASN A 87 17.48 1.51 2.93
CA ASN A 87 18.25 1.30 4.15
C ASN A 87 19.68 1.85 3.96
N PRO A 88 19.99 3.13 4.31
CA PRO A 88 21.33 3.69 4.12
C PRO A 88 22.37 2.88 4.91
N HIS A 89 21.99 2.34 6.06
CA HIS A 89 22.86 1.55 6.90
C HIS A 89 23.30 0.23 6.22
N PHE A 90 22.41 -0.44 5.48
CA PHE A 90 22.80 -1.60 4.67
C PHE A 90 23.85 -1.23 3.62
N LEU A 91 23.67 -0.12 2.91
CA LEU A 91 24.62 0.35 1.89
C LEU A 91 26.00 0.66 2.48
N PHE A 92 26.04 1.41 3.59
CA PHE A 92 27.31 1.71 4.28
C PHE A 92 28.02 0.44 4.75
N ASN A 93 27.30 -0.49 5.37
CA ASN A 93 27.89 -1.75 5.83
C ASN A 93 28.40 -2.63 4.70
N THR A 94 27.68 -2.66 3.57
CA THR A 94 28.08 -3.42 2.39
C THR A 94 29.36 -2.83 1.79
N LEU A 95 29.45 -1.51 1.66
CA LEU A 95 30.66 -0.83 1.21
C LEU A 95 31.85 -1.10 2.13
N ASN A 96 31.65 -1.08 3.45
CA ASN A 96 32.69 -1.40 4.42
C ASN A 96 33.19 -2.84 4.31
N ASN A 97 32.29 -3.81 4.08
CA ASN A 97 32.69 -5.19 3.84
C ASN A 97 33.51 -5.29 2.54
N ILE A 98 33.03 -4.71 1.45
CA ILE A 98 33.73 -4.68 0.17
C ILE A 98 35.12 -4.04 0.30
N TYR A 99 35.25 -2.95 1.07
CA TYR A 99 36.54 -2.34 1.37
C TYR A 99 37.48 -3.31 2.10
N SER A 100 36.96 -4.06 3.08
CA SER A 100 37.73 -5.10 3.79
C SER A 100 38.19 -6.22 2.85
N LEU A 101 37.32 -6.69 1.95
CA LEU A 101 37.65 -7.67 0.90
C LEU A 101 38.75 -7.15 -0.03
N ALA A 102 38.62 -5.90 -0.49
CA ALA A 102 39.59 -5.24 -1.35
C ALA A 102 40.96 -5.11 -0.65
N ASN A 103 40.96 -4.68 0.62
CA ASN A 103 42.18 -4.54 1.42
C ASN A 103 42.89 -5.89 1.63
N ARG A 104 42.12 -6.98 1.75
CA ARG A 104 42.63 -8.35 1.84
C ARG A 104 42.96 -8.99 0.49
N LYS A 105 42.76 -8.28 -0.63
CA LYS A 105 42.90 -8.80 -2.00
C LYS A 105 42.07 -10.07 -2.24
N SER A 106 40.89 -10.13 -1.66
CA SER A 106 39.98 -11.26 -1.80
C SER A 106 39.48 -11.38 -3.24
N GLU A 107 39.43 -12.60 -3.75
CA GLU A 107 38.88 -12.90 -5.09
C GLU A 107 37.39 -12.53 -5.21
N TYR A 108 36.65 -12.51 -4.10
CA TYR A 108 35.23 -12.14 -4.05
C TYR A 108 34.95 -10.64 -4.22
N THR A 109 35.99 -9.79 -4.18
CA THR A 109 35.84 -8.32 -4.18
C THR A 109 35.11 -7.82 -5.43
N ALA A 110 35.53 -8.26 -6.62
CA ALA A 110 34.97 -7.78 -7.88
C ALA A 110 33.50 -8.18 -8.03
N ASP A 111 33.17 -9.42 -7.66
CA ASP A 111 31.82 -9.95 -7.69
C ASP A 111 30.89 -9.20 -6.70
N ALA A 112 31.38 -8.91 -5.49
CA ALA A 112 30.63 -8.12 -4.51
C ALA A 112 30.34 -6.69 -5.00
N ILE A 113 31.31 -6.03 -5.67
CA ILE A 113 31.09 -4.71 -6.29
C ILE A 113 30.01 -4.77 -7.37
N MET A 114 30.06 -5.80 -8.23
CA MET A 114 29.08 -5.99 -9.30
C MET A 114 27.67 -6.19 -8.72
N LYS A 115 27.51 -7.05 -7.72
CA LYS A 115 26.23 -7.28 -7.03
C LYS A 115 25.70 -6.00 -6.38
N LEU A 116 26.56 -5.23 -5.71
CA LEU A 116 26.16 -3.95 -5.13
C LEU A 116 25.68 -2.97 -6.21
N SER A 117 26.38 -2.91 -7.35
CA SER A 117 25.97 -2.09 -8.50
C SER A 117 24.59 -2.48 -9.02
N HIS A 118 24.29 -3.78 -9.11
CA HIS A 118 22.97 -4.26 -9.50
C HIS A 118 21.88 -3.84 -8.52
N LEU A 119 22.11 -4.01 -7.21
CA LEU A 119 21.18 -3.55 -6.18
C LEU A 119 20.92 -2.05 -6.30
N MET A 120 21.97 -1.24 -6.44
CA MET A 120 21.85 0.21 -6.59
C MET A 120 21.07 0.60 -7.85
N ARG A 121 21.34 -0.05 -8.99
CA ARG A 121 20.60 0.18 -10.23
C ARG A 121 19.11 -0.12 -10.05
N TYR A 122 18.78 -1.26 -9.43
CA TYR A 122 17.39 -1.62 -9.16
C TYR A 122 16.69 -0.58 -8.27
N MET A 123 17.33 -0.14 -7.18
CA MET A 123 16.78 0.87 -6.28
C MET A 123 16.60 2.25 -6.94
N LEU A 124 17.50 2.64 -7.85
CA LEU A 124 17.46 3.96 -8.47
C LEU A 124 16.46 4.07 -9.63
N TYR A 125 16.22 2.98 -10.35
CA TYR A 125 15.42 2.98 -11.58
C TYR A 125 14.15 2.13 -11.48
N ASP A 126 14.24 0.92 -10.95
CA ASP A 126 13.13 -0.04 -10.94
C ASP A 126 12.18 0.19 -9.75
N ALA A 127 12.72 0.53 -8.58
CA ALA A 127 11.90 0.81 -7.39
C ALA A 127 10.95 2.01 -7.54
N LYS A 128 11.22 2.90 -8.51
CA LYS A 128 10.37 4.05 -8.85
C LYS A 128 9.19 3.68 -9.76
N LYS A 129 9.20 2.50 -10.36
CA LYS A 129 8.12 2.03 -11.22
C LYS A 129 6.92 1.58 -10.38
N ASN A 130 5.75 1.51 -11.03
CA ASN A 130 4.55 0.96 -10.40
C ASN A 130 4.63 -0.57 -10.29
N LYS A 131 5.17 -1.24 -11.32
CA LYS A 131 5.37 -2.67 -11.37
C LYS A 131 6.68 -2.99 -12.09
N VAL A 132 7.23 -4.15 -11.77
CA VAL A 132 8.44 -4.72 -12.35
C VAL A 132 8.22 -6.20 -12.60
N ASP A 133 8.98 -6.78 -13.52
CA ASP A 133 8.94 -8.22 -13.73
C ASP A 133 9.40 -8.93 -12.47
N LEU A 134 8.69 -10.01 -12.09
CA LEU A 134 9.00 -10.80 -10.90
C LEU A 134 10.44 -11.32 -10.93
N GLN A 135 10.97 -11.61 -12.12
CA GLN A 135 12.36 -12.01 -12.30
C GLN A 135 13.35 -10.95 -11.83
N ASN A 136 13.05 -9.65 -12.00
CA ASN A 136 13.94 -8.58 -11.53
C ASN A 136 13.96 -8.52 -9.99
N GLU A 137 12.80 -8.71 -9.34
CA GLU A 137 12.73 -8.82 -7.87
C GLU A 137 13.50 -10.04 -7.37
N ILE A 138 13.38 -11.20 -8.05
CA ILE A 138 14.14 -12.42 -7.74
C ILE A 138 15.65 -12.18 -7.84
N ASN A 139 16.12 -11.57 -8.93
CA ASN A 139 17.53 -11.26 -9.13
C ASN A 139 18.06 -10.30 -8.06
N TYR A 140 17.26 -9.29 -7.70
CA TYR A 140 17.57 -8.37 -6.62
C TYR A 140 17.72 -9.09 -5.26
N LEU A 141 16.81 -10.01 -4.94
CA LEU A 141 16.91 -10.83 -3.73
C LEU A 141 18.18 -11.71 -3.74
N ALA A 142 18.49 -12.34 -4.87
CA ALA A 142 19.67 -13.19 -5.00
C ALA A 142 20.97 -12.39 -4.75
N ASP A 143 21.14 -11.24 -5.41
CA ASP A 143 22.31 -10.38 -5.22
C ASP A 143 22.41 -9.88 -3.77
N TYR A 144 21.26 -9.56 -3.14
CA TYR A 144 21.21 -9.15 -1.73
C TYR A 144 21.64 -10.28 -0.78
N ILE A 145 21.11 -11.49 -0.97
CA ILE A 145 21.42 -12.66 -0.16
C ILE A 145 22.90 -13.00 -0.24
N GLU A 146 23.48 -13.01 -1.45
CA GLU A 146 24.90 -13.29 -1.64
C GLU A 146 25.79 -12.26 -0.95
N LEU A 147 25.44 -10.97 -1.01
CA LEU A 147 26.18 -9.94 -0.28
C LEU A 147 26.07 -10.09 1.24
N GLN A 148 24.93 -10.53 1.76
CA GLN A 148 24.78 -10.78 3.19
C GLN A 148 25.56 -12.01 3.65
N LYS A 149 25.60 -13.08 2.84
CA LYS A 149 26.39 -14.29 3.14
C LYS A 149 27.88 -13.98 3.36
N LEU A 150 28.45 -13.01 2.64
CA LEU A 150 29.84 -12.56 2.83
C LEU A 150 30.15 -12.00 4.23
N ARG A 151 29.12 -11.75 5.05
CA ARG A 151 29.23 -11.24 6.42
C ARG A 151 28.95 -12.32 7.47
N MET A 152 28.45 -13.48 7.05
CA MET A 152 28.08 -14.56 7.96
C MET A 152 29.27 -15.48 8.26
N PRO A 153 29.25 -16.19 9.40
CA PRO A 153 30.22 -17.25 9.68
C PRO A 153 30.13 -18.37 8.64
N ASP A 154 31.24 -19.05 8.36
CA ASP A 154 31.34 -20.12 7.34
C ASP A 154 30.36 -21.28 7.56
N LYS A 155 29.95 -21.55 8.81
CA LYS A 155 29.02 -22.63 9.16
C LYS A 155 27.54 -22.27 8.98
N SER A 156 27.23 -21.00 8.74
CA SER A 156 25.87 -20.56 8.51
C SER A 156 25.28 -21.15 7.23
N LYS A 157 23.97 -21.39 7.22
CA LYS A 157 23.27 -21.97 6.08
C LYS A 157 22.15 -21.06 5.60
N VAL A 158 22.29 -20.54 4.39
CA VAL A 158 21.22 -19.77 3.73
C VAL A 158 20.84 -20.45 2.42
N ILE A 159 19.59 -20.91 2.33
CA ILE A 159 19.04 -21.57 1.14
C ILE A 159 18.01 -20.65 0.51
N PHE A 160 18.17 -20.37 -0.79
CA PHE A 160 17.16 -19.68 -1.59
C PHE A 160 16.68 -20.60 -2.70
N ASN A 161 15.45 -21.10 -2.57
CA ASN A 161 14.85 -22.02 -3.53
C ASN A 161 13.73 -21.34 -4.31
N ILE A 162 13.72 -21.56 -5.62
CA ILE A 162 12.73 -21.00 -6.55
C ILE A 162 12.06 -22.15 -7.30
N GLU A 163 10.74 -22.23 -7.20
CA GLU A 163 9.92 -23.24 -7.85
C GLU A 163 8.91 -22.57 -8.80
N GLY A 164 8.84 -23.02 -10.05
CA GLY A 164 7.92 -22.49 -11.07
C GLY A 164 8.57 -21.49 -12.03
N ASN A 165 7.74 -20.79 -12.82
CA ASN A 165 8.19 -19.86 -13.85
C ASN A 165 7.65 -18.44 -13.55
N SER A 166 8.55 -17.46 -13.51
CA SER A 166 8.29 -16.04 -13.25
C SER A 166 8.00 -15.22 -14.51
N GLU A 167 8.10 -15.82 -15.69
CA GLU A 167 7.88 -15.15 -16.98
C GLU A 167 6.50 -14.49 -17.05
N ASN A 168 6.47 -13.27 -17.58
CA ASN A 168 5.27 -12.44 -17.74
C ASN A 168 4.52 -12.09 -16.44
N MET A 169 5.09 -12.38 -15.26
CA MET A 169 4.52 -11.98 -13.98
C MET A 169 5.10 -10.65 -13.53
N GLN A 170 4.24 -9.75 -13.06
CA GLN A 170 4.66 -8.44 -12.56
C GLN A 170 4.28 -8.25 -11.10
N ILE A 171 5.21 -7.72 -10.32
CA ILE A 171 5.07 -7.48 -8.88
C ILE A 171 5.37 -6.02 -8.56
N GLU A 172 4.95 -5.58 -7.38
CA GLU A 172 5.41 -4.33 -6.81
C GLU A 172 6.92 -4.46 -6.51
N PRO A 173 7.76 -3.51 -6.93
CA PRO A 173 9.17 -3.57 -6.59
C PRO A 173 9.40 -3.44 -5.07
N MET A 174 10.47 -4.08 -4.60
CA MET A 174 10.90 -4.08 -3.19
C MET A 174 9.79 -4.52 -2.23
N LEU A 175 8.95 -5.46 -2.66
CA LEU A 175 7.89 -6.02 -1.84
C LEU A 175 8.38 -7.24 -1.05
N LEU A 176 9.31 -8.00 -1.63
CA LEU A 176 9.79 -9.25 -1.03
C LEU A 176 11.02 -9.03 -0.15
N ILE A 177 11.81 -7.98 -0.41
CA ILE A 177 13.02 -7.69 0.34
C ILE A 177 12.81 -7.53 1.87
N PRO A 178 11.69 -6.96 2.40
CA PRO A 178 11.55 -6.80 3.84
C PRO A 178 11.53 -8.12 4.62
N PHE A 179 11.07 -9.22 4.02
CA PHE A 179 11.12 -10.55 4.65
C PHE A 179 12.55 -11.03 4.82
N VAL A 180 13.36 -10.87 3.76
CA VAL A 180 14.76 -11.28 3.73
C VAL A 180 15.59 -10.40 4.66
N GLU A 181 15.39 -9.08 4.61
CA GLU A 181 16.00 -8.12 5.55
C GLU A 181 15.68 -8.46 7.00
N ASN A 182 14.43 -8.85 7.29
CA ASN A 182 14.03 -9.23 8.64
C ASN A 182 14.81 -10.46 9.12
N ALA A 183 14.93 -11.49 8.30
CA ALA A 183 15.70 -12.69 8.63
C ALA A 183 17.18 -12.39 8.87
N PHE A 184 17.80 -11.53 8.06
CA PHE A 184 19.19 -11.08 8.23
C PHE A 184 19.41 -9.99 9.30
N LYS A 185 18.36 -9.53 9.97
CA LYS A 185 18.47 -8.55 11.06
C LYS A 185 18.15 -9.16 12.42
N HIS A 186 17.16 -10.04 12.45
CA HIS A 186 16.60 -10.61 13.68
C HIS A 186 16.92 -12.10 13.85
N GLY A 187 17.42 -12.76 12.81
CA GLY A 187 17.92 -14.13 12.95
C GLY A 187 19.18 -14.20 13.81
N ASP A 188 19.44 -15.39 14.34
CA ASP A 188 20.66 -15.69 15.09
C ASP A 188 21.86 -15.87 14.14
N ILE A 189 22.17 -14.82 13.37
CA ILE A 189 23.04 -14.85 12.18
C ILE A 189 24.53 -14.98 12.52
N PHE A 190 24.89 -14.66 13.76
CA PHE A 190 26.26 -14.74 14.25
C PHE A 190 26.54 -16.03 15.03
N SER A 191 25.53 -16.89 15.19
CA SER A 191 25.69 -18.24 15.72
C SER A 191 26.20 -19.18 14.65
N ASP A 192 27.01 -20.16 15.06
CA ASP A 192 27.50 -21.23 14.20
C ASP A 192 26.37 -22.08 13.60
N ASN A 193 25.15 -21.98 14.14
CA ASN A 193 23.95 -22.70 13.68
C ASN A 193 22.95 -21.81 12.93
N ALA A 194 23.34 -20.59 12.53
CA ALA A 194 22.48 -19.67 11.78
C ALA A 194 21.88 -20.36 10.54
N LYS A 195 20.55 -20.38 10.43
CA LYS A 195 19.82 -21.00 9.33
C LYS A 195 18.72 -20.07 8.83
N ILE A 196 18.76 -19.79 7.53
CA ILE A 196 17.72 -19.02 6.84
C ILE A 196 17.29 -19.82 5.60
N ASP A 197 16.01 -20.20 5.56
CA ASP A 197 15.40 -20.88 4.43
C ASP A 197 14.40 -19.93 3.75
N ILE A 198 14.64 -19.67 2.46
CA ILE A 198 13.84 -18.76 1.62
C ILE A 198 13.25 -19.58 0.50
N LEU A 199 11.92 -19.62 0.41
CA LEU A 199 11.18 -20.32 -0.63
C LEU A 199 10.34 -19.32 -1.42
N LEU A 200 10.54 -19.32 -2.74
CA LEU A 200 9.67 -18.66 -3.70
C LEU A 200 9.03 -19.70 -4.59
N LYS A 201 7.70 -19.80 -4.57
CA LYS A 201 6.94 -20.76 -5.35
C LYS A 201 5.88 -20.07 -6.19
N ILE A 202 5.85 -20.40 -7.47
CA ILE A 202 4.90 -19.87 -8.44
C ILE A 202 4.04 -21.00 -8.95
N LYS A 203 2.73 -20.89 -8.77
CA LYS A 203 1.76 -21.87 -9.26
C LYS A 203 0.41 -21.21 -9.50
N ASN A 204 -0.26 -21.54 -10.61
CA ASN A 204 -1.62 -21.10 -10.92
C ASN A 204 -1.82 -19.55 -10.87
N ASN A 205 -0.87 -18.78 -11.38
CA ASN A 205 -0.86 -17.30 -11.30
C ASN A 205 -0.89 -16.77 -9.85
N GLU A 206 -0.38 -17.55 -8.91
CA GLU A 206 -0.17 -17.16 -7.52
C GLU A 206 1.33 -17.25 -7.19
N LEU A 207 1.80 -16.26 -6.44
CA LEU A 207 3.10 -16.29 -5.78
C LEU A 207 2.88 -16.69 -4.33
N TYR A 208 3.67 -17.66 -3.88
CA TYR A 208 3.89 -17.96 -2.48
C TYR A 208 5.35 -17.68 -2.16
N PHE A 209 5.60 -16.81 -1.18
CA PHE A 209 6.92 -16.46 -0.71
C PHE A 209 6.99 -16.71 0.79
N MET A 210 8.04 -17.39 1.25
CA MET A 210 8.23 -17.73 2.65
C MET A 210 9.69 -17.53 3.02
N VAL A 211 9.92 -16.92 4.17
CA VAL A 211 11.23 -16.81 4.81
C VAL A 211 11.11 -17.36 6.22
N GLU A 212 11.94 -18.34 6.53
CA GLU A 212 12.10 -18.96 7.83
C GLU A 212 13.52 -18.73 8.33
N ASN A 213 13.67 -18.33 9.58
CA ASN A 213 14.97 -18.25 10.22
C ASN A 213 14.92 -18.69 11.67
N ASN A 214 16.00 -19.27 12.17
CA ASN A 214 16.14 -19.50 13.60
C ASN A 214 16.31 -18.18 14.36
N ILE A 215 15.75 -18.13 15.57
CA ILE A 215 15.83 -17.00 16.50
C ILE A 215 16.30 -17.49 17.87
N ASP A 216 17.00 -16.63 18.61
CA ASP A 216 17.23 -16.87 20.03
C ASP A 216 16.03 -16.32 20.83
N MET A 217 15.16 -17.21 21.32
CA MET A 217 13.98 -16.80 22.10
C MET A 217 14.33 -15.96 23.33
N LYS A 218 15.53 -16.12 23.92
CA LYS A 218 15.95 -15.31 25.07
C LYS A 218 16.17 -13.84 24.68
N ALA A 219 16.67 -13.59 23.47
CA ALA A 219 16.86 -12.24 22.93
C ALA A 219 15.55 -11.59 22.46
N VAL A 220 14.51 -12.40 22.18
CA VAL A 220 13.18 -11.92 21.75
C VAL A 220 12.35 -11.45 22.93
N THR A 221 12.43 -12.09 24.10
CA THR A 221 11.67 -11.70 25.30
C THR A 221 12.07 -10.35 25.92
N GLU A 222 13.24 -9.81 25.58
CA GLU A 222 13.71 -8.50 26.07
C GLU A 222 13.33 -7.32 25.15
N LYS A 223 12.83 -7.60 23.93
CA LYS A 223 12.41 -6.60 22.95
C LYS A 223 10.96 -6.85 22.59
N ASP A 224 10.04 -6.09 23.19
CA ASP A 224 8.59 -6.06 22.90
C ASP A 224 8.21 -5.71 21.44
N ASP A 225 9.16 -5.72 20.50
CA ASP A 225 9.00 -5.32 19.11
C ASP A 225 9.46 -6.45 18.18
N VAL A 226 8.88 -7.64 18.39
CA VAL A 226 9.17 -8.85 17.59
C VAL A 226 8.73 -8.66 16.13
N ASN A 227 7.76 -7.76 15.90
CA ASN A 227 7.42 -7.28 14.57
C ASN A 227 8.25 -6.03 14.27
N GLY A 228 9.40 -6.19 13.63
CA GLY A 228 10.17 -5.04 13.18
C GLY A 228 9.32 -4.08 12.33
N ILE A 229 9.52 -2.77 12.51
CA ILE A 229 8.82 -1.67 11.78
C ILE A 229 8.67 -1.95 10.26
N GLY A 230 9.64 -2.65 9.65
CA GLY A 230 9.62 -3.04 8.25
C GLY A 230 8.45 -3.97 7.85
N LEU A 231 8.11 -4.97 8.67
CA LEU A 231 7.03 -5.91 8.37
C LEU A 231 5.65 -5.30 8.61
N ASP A 232 5.51 -4.40 9.57
CA ASP A 232 4.27 -3.64 9.78
C ASP A 232 4.01 -2.64 8.64
N ASN A 233 5.07 -1.97 8.16
CA ASN A 233 4.99 -1.12 6.97
C ASN A 233 4.64 -1.93 5.72
N LEU A 234 5.21 -3.13 5.59
CA LEU A 234 4.87 -4.05 4.50
C LEU A 234 3.38 -4.45 4.56
N ARG A 235 2.83 -4.76 5.74
CA ARG A 235 1.40 -5.09 5.88
C ARG A 235 0.50 -3.98 5.33
N LYS A 236 0.77 -2.73 5.73
CA LYS A 236 0.05 -1.55 5.21
C LYS A 236 0.21 -1.39 3.70
N ARG A 237 1.43 -1.59 3.16
CA ARG A 237 1.67 -1.56 1.71
C ARG A 237 0.85 -2.62 0.98
N LEU A 238 0.78 -3.85 1.51
CA LEU A 238 0.02 -4.94 0.92
C LEU A 238 -1.50 -4.66 0.91
N GLU A 239 -2.04 -4.10 1.99
CA GLU A 239 -3.44 -3.66 2.08
C GLU A 239 -3.80 -2.64 0.99
N LEU A 240 -2.89 -1.69 0.70
CA LEU A 240 -3.09 -0.67 -0.33
C LEU A 240 -2.92 -1.21 -1.76
N LEU A 241 -1.93 -2.08 -1.99
CA LEU A 241 -1.50 -2.49 -3.33
C LEU A 241 -2.20 -3.76 -3.83
N TYR A 242 -2.60 -4.66 -2.94
CA TYR A 242 -3.22 -5.94 -3.26
C TYR A 242 -4.47 -6.20 -2.42
N PRO A 243 -5.45 -5.28 -2.37
CA PRO A 243 -6.65 -5.44 -1.55
C PRO A 243 -7.37 -6.75 -1.91
N GLU A 244 -7.68 -7.54 -0.90
CA GLU A 244 -8.34 -8.86 -0.99
C GLU A 244 -7.62 -9.90 -1.87
N LYS A 245 -6.37 -9.63 -2.28
CA LYS A 245 -5.57 -10.49 -3.17
C LYS A 245 -4.26 -10.96 -2.56
N HIS A 246 -4.07 -10.68 -1.29
CA HIS A 246 -2.90 -11.14 -0.55
C HIS A 246 -3.31 -11.79 0.77
N LYS A 247 -2.44 -12.68 1.25
CA LYS A 247 -2.47 -13.20 2.61
C LYS A 247 -1.06 -13.13 3.16
N PHE A 248 -0.84 -12.30 4.18
CA PHE A 248 0.42 -12.16 4.88
C PHE A 248 0.29 -12.75 6.28
N ILE A 249 1.21 -13.65 6.65
CA ILE A 249 1.21 -14.37 7.92
C ILE A 249 2.60 -14.30 8.54
N ILE A 250 2.66 -14.02 9.84
CA ILE A 250 3.86 -14.14 10.67
C ILE A 250 3.55 -15.18 11.76
N LYS A 251 4.49 -16.08 12.02
CA LYS A 251 4.41 -17.13 13.03
C LYS A 251 5.75 -17.27 13.75
N ILE A 252 5.70 -17.63 15.02
CA ILE A 252 6.86 -18.00 15.82
C ILE A 252 6.54 -19.34 16.47
N GLU A 253 7.26 -20.38 16.08
CA GLU A 253 7.04 -21.76 16.51
C GLU A 253 8.42 -22.43 16.63
N ASP A 254 8.68 -23.17 17.72
CA ASP A 254 9.89 -23.99 17.91
C ASP A 254 11.24 -23.29 17.61
N ASP A 255 11.46 -22.10 18.18
CA ASP A 255 12.66 -21.25 17.96
C ASP A 255 12.84 -20.77 16.50
N LEU A 256 11.79 -20.87 15.68
CA LEU A 256 11.77 -20.39 14.31
C LEU A 256 10.85 -19.17 14.18
N PHE A 257 11.32 -18.17 13.46
CA PHE A 257 10.50 -17.07 12.98
C PHE A 257 10.15 -17.32 11.51
N ILE A 258 8.85 -17.37 11.20
CA ILE A 258 8.34 -17.66 9.85
C ILE A 258 7.50 -16.49 9.39
N SER A 259 7.85 -15.93 8.23
CA SER A 259 7.06 -14.91 7.55
C SER A 259 6.70 -15.39 6.15
N SER A 260 5.41 -15.32 5.80
CA SER A 260 4.93 -15.82 4.51
C SER A 260 3.90 -14.91 3.87
N LEU A 261 3.96 -14.85 2.55
CA LEU A 261 3.11 -14.04 1.70
C LEU A 261 2.57 -14.89 0.56
N LYS A 262 1.25 -14.88 0.41
CA LYS A 262 0.57 -15.37 -0.78
C LYS A 262 -0.02 -14.18 -1.53
N ILE A 263 0.26 -14.05 -2.83
CA ILE A 263 -0.36 -13.05 -3.71
C ILE A 263 -1.00 -13.76 -4.89
N LYS A 264 -2.23 -13.38 -5.22
CA LYS A 264 -2.89 -13.78 -6.46
C LYS A 264 -2.77 -12.68 -7.50
N PHE A 265 -2.10 -12.97 -8.61
CA PHE A 265 -2.03 -12.06 -9.74
C PHE A 265 -3.33 -12.08 -10.54
N LYS A 266 -3.61 -10.97 -11.23
CA LYS A 266 -4.76 -10.84 -12.12
C LYS A 266 -4.52 -11.59 -13.42
#